data_AF-A0A1Q4BM29-F1
#
_entry.id   AF-A0A1Q4BM29-F1
#
_cell.length_a   1.000
_cell.length_b   1.000
_cell.length_c   1.000
_cell.angle_alpha   90.00
_cell.angle_beta   90.00
_cell.angle_gamma   90.00
#
_symmetry.space_group_name_H-M   'P 1'
#
loop_
_entity.id
_entity.type
_entity.pdbx_description
1 polymer ?
#
loop_
_entity_poly.entity_id
_entity_poly.type
_entity_poly.pdbx_seq_one_letter_code
_entity_poly.pdbx_strand_id
1 'polypeptide(L)'
;MTVATPSFLDHLQRATHRSDEAEAALRQEMSARLRKIEEDRKFAYRRFNFMRAVAEGMQSADSEEIALARAVGVLRTKLGWSSDSEVRQAICENFAPVAQAIFACRDPAGEPEADVIAALDRFESWYHDKHGSAFWILFEHYIPETPVVDF
;
A
#
# COMPACT_ATOMS: atom_id res chain seq x y z
N MET A 1 51.40 38.13 -21.79
CA MET A 1 51.34 38.22 -20.32
C MET A 1 50.00 37.64 -19.88
N THR A 2 49.99 36.38 -19.47
CA THR A 2 48.80 35.73 -18.93
C THR A 2 48.59 36.24 -17.51
N VAL A 3 47.51 36.99 -17.30
CA VAL A 3 47.09 37.43 -15.97
C VAL A 3 46.70 36.17 -15.20
N ALA A 4 47.49 35.78 -14.20
CA ALA A 4 47.10 34.73 -13.28
C ALA A 4 45.81 35.21 -12.58
N THR A 5 44.71 34.48 -12.77
CA THR A 5 43.48 34.74 -12.04
C THR A 5 43.80 34.80 -10.54
N PRO A 6 43.41 35.84 -9.80
CA PRO A 6 43.71 35.95 -8.38
C PRO A 6 43.22 34.71 -7.62
N SER A 7 44.08 34.09 -6.82
CA SER A 7 43.76 32.87 -6.04
C SER A 7 42.47 32.95 -5.20
N PHE A 8 41.99 34.15 -4.88
CA PHE A 8 40.72 34.35 -4.17
C PHE A 8 39.50 34.09 -5.06
N LEU A 9 39.55 34.42 -6.36
CA LEU A 9 38.44 34.17 -7.29
C LEU A 9 38.25 32.66 -7.52
N ASP A 10 39.34 31.89 -7.63
CA ASP A 10 39.25 30.43 -7.72
C ASP A 10 38.65 29.82 -6.44
N HIS A 11 38.95 30.40 -5.27
CA HIS A 11 38.34 29.99 -4.00
C HIS A 11 36.84 30.27 -4.00
N LEU A 12 36.41 31.46 -4.45
CA LEU A 12 35.00 31.82 -4.56
C LEU A 12 34.27 30.94 -5.60
N GLN A 13 34.88 30.64 -6.74
CA GLN A 13 34.31 29.73 -7.74
C GLN A 13 34.16 28.29 -7.21
N ARG A 14 35.14 27.80 -6.43
CA ARG A 14 34.97 26.52 -5.72
C ARG A 14 33.86 26.57 -4.69
N ALA A 15 33.64 27.73 -4.05
CA ALA A 15 32.52 27.89 -3.12
C ALA A 15 31.17 27.85 -3.87
N THR A 16 31.04 28.48 -5.03
CA THR A 16 29.80 28.42 -5.84
C THR A 16 29.50 26.99 -6.27
N HIS A 17 30.47 26.26 -6.82
CA HIS A 17 30.26 24.86 -7.22
C HIS A 17 29.88 23.97 -6.03
N ARG A 18 30.53 24.13 -4.87
CA ARG A 18 30.17 23.37 -3.66
C ARG A 18 28.75 23.68 -3.19
N SER A 19 28.31 24.92 -3.32
CA SER A 19 26.93 25.30 -2.99
C SER A 19 25.93 24.64 -3.95
N ASP A 20 26.21 24.65 -5.26
CA ASP A 20 25.36 24.00 -6.27
C ASP A 20 25.27 22.47 -6.03
N GLU A 21 26.40 21.82 -5.77
CA GLU A 21 26.48 20.39 -5.46
C GLU A 21 25.71 20.05 -4.17
N ALA A 22 25.86 20.86 -3.12
CA ALA A 22 25.15 20.66 -1.86
C ALA A 22 23.63 20.81 -2.03
N GLU A 23 23.18 21.79 -2.80
CA GLU A 23 21.76 21.96 -3.10
C GLU A 23 21.22 20.78 -3.91
N ALA A 24 21.92 20.37 -4.97
CA ALA A 24 21.52 19.24 -5.80
C ALA A 24 21.40 17.94 -5.00
N ALA A 25 22.38 17.66 -4.13
CA ALA A 25 22.36 16.51 -3.25
C ALA A 25 21.15 16.54 -2.29
N LEU A 26 20.88 17.70 -1.67
CA LEU A 26 19.73 17.86 -0.76
C LEU A 26 18.39 17.68 -1.49
N ARG A 27 18.26 18.24 -2.71
CA ARG A 27 17.06 18.04 -3.55
C ARG A 27 16.85 16.57 -3.86
N GLN A 28 17.90 15.84 -4.25
CA GLN A 28 17.82 14.41 -4.54
C GLN A 28 17.39 13.59 -3.31
N GLU A 29 17.98 13.88 -2.15
CA GLU A 29 17.62 13.25 -0.87
C GLU A 29 16.15 13.50 -0.52
N MET A 30 15.69 14.75 -0.60
CA MET A 30 14.29 15.11 -0.34
C MET A 30 13.33 14.44 -1.32
N SER A 31 13.65 14.41 -2.61
CA SER A 31 12.83 13.74 -3.61
C SER A 31 12.75 12.22 -3.39
N ALA A 32 13.82 11.58 -2.91
CA ALA A 32 13.79 10.15 -2.56
C ALA A 32 12.94 9.89 -1.31
N ARG A 33 13.10 10.71 -0.26
CA ARG A 33 12.30 10.59 0.97
C ARG A 33 10.82 10.87 0.73
N LEU A 34 10.50 11.90 -0.05
CA LEU A 34 9.12 12.25 -0.36
C LEU A 34 8.42 11.11 -1.10
N ARG A 35 9.06 10.50 -2.11
CA ARG A 35 8.52 9.34 -2.82
C ARG A 35 8.19 8.18 -1.89
N LYS A 36 9.10 7.86 -0.95
CA LYS A 36 8.86 6.81 0.05
C LYS A 36 7.65 7.13 0.93
N ILE A 37 7.57 8.36 1.45
CA ILE A 37 6.43 8.79 2.28
C ILE A 37 5.13 8.73 1.48
N GLU A 38 5.15 9.09 0.19
CA GLU A 38 3.99 9.01 -0.68
C GLU A 38 3.52 7.57 -0.93
N GLU A 39 4.45 6.63 -1.12
CA GLU A 39 4.17 5.21 -1.25
C GLU A 39 3.59 4.63 0.04
N ASP A 40 4.24 4.87 1.18
CA ASP A 40 3.78 4.43 2.50
C ASP A 40 2.37 4.97 2.78
N ARG A 41 2.13 6.25 2.47
CA ARG A 41 0.81 6.88 2.60
C ARG A 41 -0.24 6.19 1.71
N LYS A 42 0.07 5.92 0.44
CA LYS A 42 -0.85 5.23 -0.49
C LYS A 42 -1.23 3.84 0.05
N PHE A 43 -0.25 3.05 0.51
CA PHE A 43 -0.50 1.73 1.07
C PHE A 43 -1.32 1.80 2.36
N ALA A 44 -1.02 2.74 3.26
CA ALA A 44 -1.80 2.93 4.48
C ALA A 44 -3.29 3.22 4.20
N TYR A 45 -3.58 4.12 3.24
CA TYR A 45 -4.96 4.40 2.85
C TYR A 45 -5.64 3.21 2.19
N ARG A 46 -4.94 2.43 1.36
CA ARG A 46 -5.50 1.22 0.73
C ARG A 46 -5.82 0.17 1.77
N ARG A 47 -4.90 -0.12 2.68
CA ARG A 47 -5.08 -1.02 3.82
C ARG A 47 -6.31 -0.63 4.63
N PHE A 48 -6.39 0.63 5.06
CA PHE A 48 -7.54 1.13 5.82
C PHE A 48 -8.87 1.02 5.04
N ASN A 49 -8.92 1.53 3.82
CA ASN A 49 -10.16 1.55 3.03
C ASN A 49 -10.66 0.16 2.69
N PHE A 50 -9.75 -0.78 2.42
CA PHE A 50 -10.09 -2.17 2.16
C PHE A 50 -10.65 -2.85 3.42
N MET A 51 -9.92 -2.78 4.54
CA MET A 51 -10.35 -3.39 5.79
C MET A 51 -11.67 -2.82 6.32
N ARG A 52 -11.88 -1.51 6.13
CA ARG A 52 -13.18 -0.86 6.41
C ARG A 52 -14.30 -1.48 5.58
N ALA A 53 -14.12 -1.63 4.28
CA ALA A 53 -15.14 -2.22 3.40
C ALA A 53 -15.43 -3.69 3.75
N VAL A 54 -14.41 -4.45 4.15
CA VAL A 54 -14.57 -5.84 4.62
C VAL A 54 -15.39 -5.86 5.90
N ALA A 55 -15.02 -5.06 6.91
CA ALA A 55 -15.74 -4.99 8.18
C ALA A 55 -17.20 -4.56 7.99
N GLU A 56 -17.45 -3.50 7.20
CA GLU A 56 -18.80 -3.03 6.85
C GLU A 56 -19.62 -4.13 6.14
N GLY A 57 -19.06 -4.80 5.14
CA GLY A 57 -19.73 -5.88 4.41
C GLY A 57 -20.07 -7.08 5.29
N MET A 58 -19.28 -7.32 6.33
CA MET A 58 -19.50 -8.42 7.26
C MET A 58 -20.58 -8.10 8.30
N GLN A 59 -20.87 -6.85 8.66
CA GLN A 59 -21.68 -6.47 9.85
C GLN A 59 -22.97 -7.27 10.05
N SER A 60 -23.74 -7.55 8.99
CA SER A 60 -25.00 -8.30 9.07
C SER A 60 -24.87 -9.79 8.75
N ALA A 61 -23.68 -10.39 8.93
CA ALA A 61 -23.47 -11.82 8.77
C ALA A 61 -23.94 -12.57 10.03
N ASP A 62 -24.83 -13.54 9.87
CA ASP A 62 -25.42 -14.28 11.00
C ASP A 62 -24.56 -15.45 11.48
N SER A 63 -23.54 -15.82 10.71
CA SER A 63 -22.58 -16.87 11.04
C SER A 63 -21.19 -16.53 10.52
N GLU A 64 -20.18 -17.21 11.07
CA GLU A 64 -18.79 -17.08 10.64
C GLU A 64 -18.67 -17.42 9.14
N GLU A 65 -19.28 -18.53 8.69
CA GLU A 65 -19.29 -18.95 7.29
C GLU A 65 -19.82 -17.84 6.35
N ILE A 66 -20.93 -17.20 6.71
CA ILE A 66 -21.49 -16.08 5.94
C ILE A 66 -20.52 -14.89 5.95
N ALA A 67 -19.88 -14.62 7.09
CA ALA A 67 -18.92 -13.53 7.22
C ALA A 67 -17.69 -13.74 6.32
N LEU A 68 -17.14 -14.96 6.27
CA LEU A 68 -16.04 -15.31 5.37
C LEU A 68 -16.46 -15.16 3.90
N ALA A 69 -17.61 -15.69 3.53
CA ALA A 69 -18.11 -15.59 2.16
C ALA A 69 -18.27 -14.12 1.72
N ARG A 70 -18.77 -13.25 2.61
CA ARG A 70 -18.88 -11.81 2.35
C ARG A 70 -17.53 -11.12 2.26
N ALA A 71 -16.57 -11.44 3.14
CA ALA A 71 -15.22 -10.90 3.09
C ALA A 71 -14.51 -11.25 1.76
N VAL A 72 -14.61 -12.51 1.33
CA VAL A 72 -14.10 -12.98 0.03
C VAL A 72 -14.82 -12.29 -1.13
N GLY A 73 -16.14 -12.07 -1.02
CA GLY A 73 -16.91 -11.31 -2.01
C GLY A 73 -16.43 -9.87 -2.15
N VAL A 74 -16.16 -9.18 -1.05
CA VAL A 74 -15.58 -7.82 -1.04
C VAL A 74 -14.19 -7.82 -1.68
N LEU A 75 -13.33 -8.77 -1.31
CA LEU A 75 -12.00 -8.94 -1.88
C LEU A 75 -12.03 -9.09 -3.40
N ARG A 76 -12.81 -10.06 -3.91
CA ARG A 76 -12.98 -10.31 -5.35
C ARG A 76 -13.51 -9.08 -6.08
N THR A 77 -14.52 -8.42 -5.51
CA THR A 77 -15.12 -7.21 -6.09
C THR A 77 -14.10 -6.08 -6.20
N LYS A 78 -13.37 -5.81 -5.12
CA LYS A 78 -12.38 -4.71 -5.08
C LYS A 78 -11.19 -4.95 -6.02
N LEU A 79 -10.85 -6.21 -6.28
CA LEU A 79 -9.77 -6.59 -7.18
C LEU A 79 -10.25 -6.88 -8.62
N GLY A 80 -11.54 -6.71 -8.91
CA GLY A 80 -12.10 -6.94 -10.25
C GLY A 80 -12.00 -8.40 -10.72
N TRP A 81 -12.01 -9.37 -9.79
CA TRP A 81 -11.89 -10.78 -10.13
C TRP A 81 -13.24 -11.37 -10.53
N SER A 82 -13.39 -11.67 -11.82
CA SER A 82 -14.59 -12.29 -12.40
C SER A 82 -14.47 -13.80 -12.61
N SER A 83 -13.27 -14.38 -12.44
CA SER A 83 -13.00 -15.80 -12.58
C SER A 83 -12.09 -16.32 -11.47
N ASP A 84 -12.16 -17.61 -11.19
CA ASP A 84 -11.24 -18.25 -10.24
C ASP A 84 -9.93 -18.66 -10.93
N SER A 85 -8.85 -18.61 -10.15
CA SER A 85 -7.54 -19.18 -10.49
C SER A 85 -6.90 -19.69 -9.21
N GLU A 86 -5.94 -20.62 -9.32
CA GLU A 86 -5.24 -21.17 -8.15
C GLU A 86 -4.59 -20.07 -7.29
N VAL A 87 -4.05 -19.03 -7.93
CA VAL A 87 -3.47 -17.87 -7.23
C VAL A 87 -4.54 -17.09 -6.47
N ARG A 88 -5.68 -16.80 -7.10
CA ARG A 88 -6.79 -16.07 -6.46
C ARG A 88 -7.38 -16.85 -5.30
N GLN A 89 -7.52 -18.17 -5.46
CA GLN A 89 -7.97 -19.06 -4.41
C GLN A 89 -7.00 -19.04 -3.22
N ALA A 90 -5.70 -19.18 -3.46
CA ALA A 90 -4.69 -19.12 -2.39
C ALA A 90 -4.74 -17.78 -1.64
N ILE A 91 -4.95 -16.66 -2.34
CA ILE A 91 -5.11 -15.34 -1.70
C ILE A 91 -6.36 -15.32 -0.81
N CYS A 92 -7.51 -15.82 -1.30
CA CYS A 92 -8.73 -15.90 -0.51
C CYS A 92 -8.56 -16.78 0.74
N GLU A 93 -7.89 -17.93 0.60
CA GLU A 93 -7.63 -18.87 1.70
C GLU A 93 -6.72 -18.24 2.76
N ASN A 94 -5.65 -17.55 2.36
CA ASN A 94 -4.74 -16.89 3.30
C ASN A 94 -5.35 -15.60 3.90
N PHE A 95 -6.38 -15.04 3.27
CA PHE A 95 -7.15 -13.91 3.82
C PHE A 95 -8.23 -14.36 4.80
N ALA A 96 -8.69 -15.62 4.75
CA ALA A 96 -9.75 -16.12 5.61
C ALA A 96 -9.50 -15.91 7.13
N PRO A 97 -8.28 -16.12 7.67
CA PRO A 97 -7.99 -15.83 9.07
C PRO A 97 -8.23 -14.37 9.48
N VAL A 98 -8.06 -13.42 8.56
CA VAL A 98 -8.36 -12.01 8.81
C VAL A 98 -9.86 -11.81 9.00
N ALA A 99 -10.68 -12.42 8.13
CA ALA A 99 -12.13 -12.38 8.24
C ALA A 99 -12.62 -13.06 9.54
N GLN A 100 -12.00 -14.17 9.93
CA GLN A 100 -12.30 -14.86 11.19
C GLN A 100 -12.04 -13.95 12.40
N ALA A 101 -10.89 -13.29 12.44
CA ALA A 101 -10.56 -12.36 13.51
C ALA A 101 -11.56 -11.19 13.59
N ILE A 102 -11.98 -10.62 12.45
CA ILE A 102 -12.99 -9.54 12.42
C ILE A 102 -14.34 -10.04 12.94
N PHE A 103 -14.74 -11.27 12.59
CA PHE A 103 -15.99 -11.85 13.07
C PHE A 103 -15.96 -12.08 14.58
N ALA A 104 -14.83 -12.56 15.10
CA ALA A 104 -14.61 -12.75 16.54
C ALA A 104 -14.67 -11.44 17.35
N CYS A 105 -14.41 -10.28 16.74
CA CYS A 105 -14.57 -8.96 17.40
C CYS A 105 -15.97 -8.64 17.89
N ARG A 106 -16.98 -9.42 17.51
CA ARG A 106 -18.35 -9.27 18.01
C ARG A 106 -18.53 -9.84 19.41
N ASP A 107 -17.66 -10.75 19.83
CA ASP A 107 -17.67 -11.29 21.17
C ASP A 107 -16.94 -10.32 22.13
N PRO A 108 -17.63 -9.76 23.13
CA PRO A 108 -17.02 -8.83 24.09
C PRO A 108 -16.00 -9.49 25.04
N ALA A 109 -15.81 -10.81 25.01
CA ALA A 109 -14.90 -11.53 25.92
C ALA A 109 -13.42 -11.58 25.48
N GLY A 110 -13.08 -11.13 24.26
CA GLY A 110 -11.71 -11.21 23.70
C GLY A 110 -10.92 -9.89 23.74
N GLU A 111 -9.69 -9.91 23.20
CA GLU A 111 -8.88 -8.74 22.83
C GLU A 111 -8.83 -8.58 21.29
N PRO A 112 -9.95 -8.21 20.65
CA PRO A 112 -10.21 -8.63 19.28
C PRO A 112 -9.48 -7.78 18.24
N GLU A 113 -9.09 -6.56 18.61
CA GLU A 113 -8.40 -5.64 17.72
C GLU A 113 -6.96 -6.08 17.43
N ALA A 114 -6.23 -6.53 18.47
CA ALA A 114 -4.86 -7.02 18.32
C ALA A 114 -4.79 -8.26 17.41
N ASP A 115 -5.79 -9.14 17.49
CA ASP A 115 -5.89 -10.35 16.68
C ASP A 115 -6.14 -10.05 15.19
N VAL A 116 -6.97 -9.05 14.88
CA VAL A 116 -7.21 -8.62 13.49
C VAL A 116 -5.95 -8.05 12.86
N ILE A 117 -5.24 -7.16 13.57
CA ILE A 117 -4.01 -6.57 13.06
C ILE A 117 -2.94 -7.64 12.85
N ALA A 118 -2.76 -8.55 13.82
CA ALA A 118 -1.80 -9.65 13.68
C ALA A 118 -2.15 -10.61 12.53
N ALA A 119 -3.43 -10.92 12.32
CA ALA A 119 -3.87 -11.74 11.20
C ALA A 119 -3.60 -11.07 9.84
N LEU A 120 -3.88 -9.76 9.75
CA LEU A 120 -3.63 -8.98 8.55
C LEU A 120 -2.14 -8.88 8.23
N ASP A 121 -1.29 -8.65 9.23
CA ASP A 121 0.17 -8.56 9.04
C ASP A 121 0.75 -9.92 8.59
N ARG A 122 0.22 -11.05 9.09
CA ARG A 122 0.59 -12.39 8.62
C ARG A 122 0.20 -12.61 7.16
N PHE A 123 -1.00 -12.19 6.77
CA PHE A 123 -1.45 -12.26 5.37
C PHE A 123 -0.56 -11.41 4.46
N GLU A 124 -0.24 -10.18 4.85
CA GLU A 124 0.62 -9.28 4.08
C GLU A 124 2.04 -9.85 3.93
N SER A 125 2.59 -10.43 5.01
CA SER A 125 3.90 -11.09 5.00
C SER A 125 3.92 -12.30 4.06
N TRP A 126 2.90 -13.17 4.16
CA TRP A 126 2.74 -14.31 3.26
C TRP A 126 2.67 -13.88 1.79
N TYR A 127 1.88 -12.84 1.48
CA TYR A 127 1.75 -12.35 0.11
C TYR A 127 3.09 -11.81 -0.40
N HIS A 128 3.80 -11.04 0.42
CA HIS A 128 5.12 -10.52 0.09
C HIS A 128 6.13 -11.64 -0.19
N ASP A 129 6.22 -12.64 0.69
CA ASP A 129 7.13 -13.77 0.54
C ASP A 129 6.82 -14.60 -0.72
N LYS A 130 5.53 -14.73 -1.06
CA LYS A 130 5.07 -15.51 -2.22
C LYS A 130 5.23 -14.78 -3.55
N HIS A 131 4.99 -13.47 -3.58
CA HIS A 131 4.87 -12.67 -4.81
C HIS A 131 5.94 -11.58 -4.98
N GLY A 132 6.82 -11.39 -4.00
CA GLY A 132 7.91 -10.40 -4.03
C GLY A 132 7.44 -8.94 -4.02
N SER A 133 6.17 -8.69 -3.68
CA SER A 133 5.55 -7.37 -3.76
C SER A 133 4.50 -7.19 -2.66
N ALA A 134 4.17 -5.95 -2.31
CA ALA A 134 3.09 -5.68 -1.36
C ALA A 134 1.73 -5.99 -2.00
N PHE A 135 0.83 -6.62 -1.25
CA PHE A 135 -0.54 -6.90 -1.68
C PHE A 135 -1.28 -5.64 -2.17
N TRP A 136 -1.01 -4.51 -1.51
CA TRP A 136 -1.63 -3.21 -1.81
C TRP A 136 -1.30 -2.65 -3.20
N ILE A 137 -0.34 -3.23 -3.92
CA ILE A 137 -0.07 -2.89 -5.34
C ILE A 137 -1.20 -3.38 -6.24
N LEU A 138 -1.91 -4.46 -5.88
CA LEU A 138 -3.05 -4.95 -6.68
C LEU A 138 -4.18 -3.93 -6.83
N PHE A 139 -4.25 -2.95 -5.93
CA PHE A 139 -5.24 -1.88 -5.95
C PHE A 139 -4.80 -0.65 -6.76
N GLU A 140 -3.63 -0.66 -7.40
CA GLU A 140 -3.18 0.45 -8.25
C GLU A 140 -3.94 0.57 -9.56
N HIS A 141 -4.52 -0.53 -10.02
CA HIS A 141 -5.32 -0.57 -11.24
C HIS A 141 -6.82 -0.59 -10.93
N TYR A 142 -7.39 0.60 -10.70
CA TYR A 142 -8.81 0.83 -10.96
C TYR A 142 -8.98 1.45 -12.35
N ILE A 143 -9.93 0.87 -13.09
CA ILE A 143 -10.28 1.04 -14.51
C ILE A 143 -10.96 2.40 -14.73
N PRO A 144 -10.66 3.16 -15.79
CA PRO A 144 -11.37 4.40 -16.12
C PRO A 144 -12.87 4.12 -16.36
N GLU A 145 -13.76 4.79 -15.63
CA GLU A 145 -15.17 4.87 -16.02
C GLU A 145 -15.36 6.03 -17.00
N THR A 146 -15.24 5.72 -18.30
CA THR A 146 -15.97 6.22 -19.48
C THR A 146 -15.07 6.30 -20.72
N PRO A 147 -15.53 5.83 -21.90
CA PRO A 147 -14.91 6.22 -23.16
C PRO A 147 -15.16 7.71 -23.38
N VAL A 148 -14.10 8.46 -23.67
CA VAL A 148 -14.25 9.80 -24.27
C VAL A 148 -14.80 9.55 -25.67
N VAL A 149 -16.11 9.73 -25.84
CA VAL A 149 -16.73 9.81 -27.18
C VAL A 149 -16.36 11.18 -27.71
N ASP A 150 -15.40 11.24 -28.63
CA ASP A 150 -15.23 12.41 -29.48
C ASP A 150 -16.46 12.51 -30.40
N PHE A 151 -17.19 13.62 -30.29
CA PHE A 151 -18.31 13.98 -31.17
C PHE A 151 -17.81 14.45 -32.53
#